data_AF-A0A174FM13-F1
#
_entry.id   AF-A0A174FM13-F1
#
_cell.length_a   1.000
_cell.length_b   1.000
_cell.length_c   1.000
_cell.angle_alpha   90.00
_cell.angle_beta   90.00
_cell.angle_gamma   90.00
#
_symmetry.space_group_name_H-M   'P 1'
#
loop_
_entity.id
_entity.type
_entity.pdbx_description
1 polymer ?
#
loop_
_entity_poly.entity_id
_entity_poly.type
_entity_poly.pdbx_seq_one_letter_code
_entity_poly.pdbx_strand_id
1 'polypeptide(L)'
;MKKKVIGIAAGIILLAAAGSYAGVGHYYASHFFPKTAINGLNCAGLTAEQVKEEIQKHIVDYTLSITERGGKTETLSGTEIGLTYVDDHAVEKLLESQNTLAWPAFYWKEKENQVAADSVYDKEMVQEKLQTMEGFQEEQQEAPTDAYLTDDGTSYVIVPETEGEQVDYEKAEQAVIEALDAGAASVDLEEKDVYRKPDITQDDEALNGKMAELNHLTAARITYAIGENSYAIDRATLQSWLVQGEDGTYTISQDEAAAFVRHMAYETDTFGLAHTFKTSLGATINLNAGGDYGWCIDKEETTQALLQAIEDETQGNLDPVYLYTANDRSANDIGNTYVEVCISQQKMWCYKDGVLVTETPVTTGNHATGYDTPAGSVWAVDAKKSDCDFKLYPSHVMFWLPFNGDVGIHDASWRTEYGGDIYLTNGSHGCVNTPYTEAEKVFNAIEIGDPVIVYYSLDDVTGPQPTQKNSL
;
A
#
# COMPACT_ATOMS: atom_id res chain seq x y z
N MET A 1 103.37 71.70 5.88
CA MET A 1 102.15 71.70 6.72
C MET A 1 100.96 70.95 6.11
N LYS A 2 100.73 70.98 4.78
CA LYS A 2 99.57 70.31 4.14
C LYS A 2 99.47 68.78 4.34
N LYS A 3 100.57 68.02 4.37
CA LYS A 3 100.55 66.54 4.54
C LYS A 3 100.14 66.05 5.94
N LYS A 4 100.43 66.81 7.01
CA LYS A 4 100.05 66.46 8.40
C LYS A 4 98.56 66.70 8.68
N VAL A 5 97.99 67.77 8.11
CA VAL A 5 96.55 68.07 8.22
C VAL A 5 95.70 67.06 7.45
N ILE A 6 96.15 66.61 6.27
CA ILE A 6 95.48 65.55 5.49
C ILE A 6 95.53 64.20 6.22
N GLY A 7 96.65 63.85 6.86
CA GLY A 7 96.76 62.61 7.65
C GLY A 7 95.87 62.60 8.91
N ILE A 8 95.74 63.74 9.59
CA ILE A 8 94.82 63.88 10.75
C ILE A 8 93.37 63.85 10.28
N ALA A 9 93.02 64.55 9.19
CA ALA A 9 91.67 64.51 8.62
C ALA A 9 91.29 63.10 8.12
N ALA A 10 92.19 62.40 7.43
CA ALA A 10 91.99 61.02 7.00
C ALA A 10 91.87 60.05 8.19
N GLY A 11 92.65 60.26 9.26
CA GLY A 11 92.55 59.49 10.50
C GLY A 11 91.23 59.71 11.24
N ILE A 12 90.74 60.94 11.30
CA ILE A 12 89.42 61.27 11.87
C ILE A 12 88.30 60.66 11.02
N ILE A 13 88.41 60.70 9.69
CA ILE A 13 87.44 60.07 8.78
C ILE A 13 87.46 58.53 8.94
N LEU A 14 88.63 57.91 9.07
CA LEU A 14 88.74 56.47 9.32
C LEU A 14 88.19 56.07 10.69
N LEU A 15 88.43 56.86 11.74
CA LEU A 15 87.85 56.64 13.06
C LEU A 15 86.33 56.84 13.07
N ALA A 16 85.83 57.86 12.37
CA ALA A 16 84.41 58.07 12.18
C ALA A 16 83.79 56.91 11.39
N ALA A 17 84.41 56.46 10.30
CA ALA A 17 83.94 55.33 9.49
C ALA A 17 83.98 54.01 10.28
N ALA A 18 85.02 53.77 11.07
CA ALA A 18 85.11 52.60 11.95
C ALA A 18 84.07 52.65 13.08
N GLY A 19 83.84 53.84 13.67
CA GLY A 19 82.81 54.07 14.68
C GLY A 19 81.39 53.89 14.11
N SER A 20 81.13 54.40 12.91
CA SER A 20 79.87 54.18 12.19
C SER A 20 79.68 52.70 11.82
N TYR A 21 80.72 52.02 11.32
CA TYR A 21 80.66 50.60 10.98
C TYR A 21 80.37 49.72 12.20
N ALA A 22 81.04 50.00 13.32
CA ALA A 22 80.82 49.31 14.59
C ALA A 22 79.44 49.64 15.19
N GLY A 23 78.97 50.89 15.08
CA GLY A 23 77.64 51.30 15.53
C GLY A 23 76.51 50.62 14.75
N VAL A 24 76.65 50.52 13.42
CA VAL A 24 75.71 49.77 12.57
C VAL A 24 75.80 48.26 12.83
N GLY A 25 77.00 47.72 13.03
CA GLY A 25 77.19 46.33 13.45
C GLY A 25 76.52 46.03 14.80
N HIS A 26 76.59 46.95 15.76
CA HIS A 26 75.92 46.82 17.06
C HIS A 26 74.39 46.87 16.93
N TYR A 27 73.85 47.72 16.05
CA TYR A 27 72.41 47.76 15.74
C TYR A 27 71.91 46.38 15.23
N TYR A 28 72.67 45.74 14.34
CA TYR A 28 72.35 44.40 13.84
C TYR A 28 72.70 43.25 14.80
N ALA A 29 73.16 43.53 16.02
CA ALA A 29 73.23 42.52 17.07
C ALA A 29 71.83 42.23 17.66
N SER A 30 70.89 43.15 17.52
CA SER A 30 69.52 43.02 18.02
C SER A 30 68.44 43.15 16.94
N HIS A 31 68.81 43.48 15.69
CA HIS A 31 67.88 43.60 14.57
C HIS A 31 68.32 42.75 13.38
N PHE A 32 67.37 42.19 12.65
CA PHE A 32 67.65 41.44 11.42
C PHE A 32 68.18 42.34 10.30
N PHE A 33 69.05 41.80 9.45
CA PHE A 33 69.61 42.51 8.31
C PHE A 33 68.53 42.97 7.31
N PRO A 34 68.83 44.01 6.48
CA PRO A 34 68.00 44.37 5.35
C PRO A 34 67.74 43.16 4.46
N LYS A 35 66.56 43.11 3.84
CA LYS A 35 66.14 42.02 2.94
C LYS A 35 66.18 40.61 3.59
N THR A 36 65.92 40.54 4.89
CA THR A 36 65.67 39.29 5.60
C THR A 36 64.18 39.04 5.68
N ALA A 37 63.75 37.85 5.28
CA ALA A 37 62.40 37.37 5.49
C ALA A 37 62.41 36.04 6.27
N ILE A 38 61.36 35.83 7.07
CA ILE A 38 61.11 34.62 7.85
C ILE A 38 59.69 34.17 7.51
N ASN A 39 59.52 32.97 6.97
CA ASN A 39 58.22 32.44 6.52
C ASN A 39 57.47 33.41 5.58
N GLY A 40 58.20 34.11 4.69
CA GLY A 40 57.63 35.11 3.79
C GLY A 40 57.30 36.47 4.44
N LEU A 41 57.40 36.62 5.77
CA LEU A 41 57.24 37.90 6.47
C LEU A 41 58.53 38.73 6.35
N ASN A 42 58.41 40.01 6.02
CA ASN A 42 59.56 40.91 5.96
C ASN A 42 60.02 41.28 7.37
N CYS A 43 61.18 40.78 7.77
CA CYS A 43 61.76 40.97 9.09
C CYS A 43 62.86 42.04 9.13
N ALA A 44 63.13 42.71 8.01
CA ALA A 44 64.25 43.64 7.90
C ALA A 44 64.18 44.77 8.94
N GLY A 45 65.22 44.88 9.76
CA GLY A 45 65.30 45.91 10.81
C GLY A 45 64.37 45.69 12.00
N LEU A 46 63.74 44.52 12.12
CA LEU A 46 62.95 44.12 13.29
C LEU A 46 63.82 43.37 14.31
N THR A 47 63.47 43.48 15.59
CA THR A 47 64.01 42.61 16.65
C THR A 47 63.35 41.23 16.62
N ALA A 48 63.91 40.23 17.32
CA ALA A 48 63.29 38.92 17.45
C ALA A 48 61.86 39.01 18.02
N GLU A 49 61.65 39.83 19.06
CA GLU A 49 60.32 40.09 19.64
C GLU A 49 59.35 40.71 18.62
N GLN A 50 59.79 41.71 17.85
CA GLN A 50 58.95 42.31 16.81
C GLN A 50 58.61 41.31 15.70
N VAL A 51 59.53 40.42 15.34
CA VAL A 51 59.25 39.34 14.38
C VAL A 51 58.21 38.37 14.93
N LYS A 52 58.29 38.00 16.21
CA LYS A 52 57.26 37.16 16.86
C LYS A 52 55.90 37.84 16.91
N GLU A 53 55.85 39.15 17.18
CA GLU A 53 54.61 39.93 17.10
C GLU A 53 54.02 39.91 15.68
N GLU A 54 54.85 40.02 14.64
CA GLU A 54 54.39 39.91 13.25
C GLU A 54 53.95 38.49 12.87
N ILE A 55 54.63 37.45 13.36
CA ILE A 55 54.20 36.04 13.20
C ILE A 55 52.85 35.82 13.89
N GLN A 56 52.70 36.30 15.13
CA GLN A 56 51.43 36.22 15.87
C GLN A 56 50.30 36.92 15.09
N LYS A 57 50.54 38.15 14.58
CA LYS A 57 49.55 38.88 13.75
C LYS A 57 49.15 38.08 12.51
N HIS A 58 50.13 37.50 11.82
CA HIS A 58 49.86 36.73 10.60
C HIS A 58 49.10 35.43 10.88
N ILE A 59 49.37 34.78 12.01
CA ILE A 59 48.69 33.54 12.40
C ILE A 59 47.25 33.84 12.83
N VAL A 60 46.97 34.93 13.57
CA VAL A 60 45.57 35.26 13.98
C VAL A 60 44.68 35.74 12.83
N ASP A 61 45.27 36.15 11.70
CA ASP A 61 44.55 36.45 10.45
C ASP A 61 44.01 35.17 9.78
N TYR A 62 44.42 33.98 10.23
CA TYR A 62 43.83 32.73 9.80
C TYR A 62 42.31 32.73 9.99
N THR A 63 41.60 32.21 8.99
CA THR A 63 40.15 32.03 9.04
C THR A 63 39.83 30.66 8.43
N LEU A 64 39.07 29.86 9.18
CA LEU A 64 38.46 28.65 8.66
C LEU A 64 37.05 28.98 8.15
N SER A 65 36.79 28.69 6.88
CA SER A 65 35.44 28.74 6.30
C SER A 65 34.73 27.41 6.52
N ILE A 66 33.61 27.41 7.23
CA ILE A 66 32.77 26.25 7.50
C ILE A 66 31.60 26.29 6.53
N THR A 67 31.55 25.35 5.59
CA THR A 67 30.44 25.22 4.63
C THR A 67 29.45 24.19 5.15
N GLU A 68 28.20 24.59 5.26
CA GLU A 68 27.08 23.74 5.67
C GLU A 68 26.30 23.22 4.46
N ARG A 69 25.46 22.20 4.69
CA ARG A 69 24.42 21.74 3.79
C ARG A 69 23.61 22.92 3.25
N GLY A 70 23.28 22.87 1.96
CA GLY A 70 22.62 23.99 1.26
C GLY A 70 23.57 25.13 0.86
N GLY A 71 24.87 25.02 1.17
CA GLY A 71 25.92 25.95 0.73
C GLY A 71 26.06 27.21 1.58
N LYS A 72 25.40 27.27 2.75
CA LYS A 72 25.60 28.32 3.74
C LYS A 72 27.02 28.25 4.27
N THR A 73 27.60 29.40 4.61
CA THR A 73 28.98 29.48 5.07
C THR A 73 29.09 30.37 6.29
N GLU A 74 29.72 29.85 7.34
CA GLU A 74 30.11 30.60 8.53
C GLU A 74 31.64 30.57 8.69
N THR A 75 32.21 31.53 9.41
CA THR A 75 33.66 31.66 9.53
C THR A 75 34.11 31.63 10.97
N LEU A 76 35.22 30.94 11.21
CA LEU A 76 35.88 30.87 12.51
C LEU A 76 37.28 31.48 12.37
N SER A 77 37.49 32.67 12.95
CA SER A 77 38.79 33.35 12.88
C SER A 77 39.76 32.89 13.96
N GLY A 78 41.06 33.01 13.70
CA GLY A 78 42.13 32.71 14.66
C GLY A 78 41.99 33.52 15.96
N THR A 79 41.48 34.74 15.87
CA THR A 79 41.20 35.58 17.05
C THR A 79 40.08 35.01 17.93
N GLU A 80 39.02 34.47 17.31
CA GLU A 80 37.86 33.92 18.02
C GLU A 80 38.14 32.59 18.73
N ILE A 81 39.21 31.91 18.35
CA ILE A 81 39.64 30.63 18.95
C ILE A 81 40.88 30.76 19.83
N GLY A 82 41.36 31.99 20.08
CA GLY A 82 42.55 32.22 20.90
C GLY A 82 43.85 31.68 20.27
N LEU A 83 43.93 31.66 18.94
CA LEU A 83 45.09 31.13 18.21
C LEU A 83 46.36 31.91 18.57
N THR A 84 47.35 31.20 19.09
CA THR A 84 48.58 31.77 19.64
C THR A 84 49.80 31.05 19.09
N TYR A 85 50.80 31.81 18.67
CA TYR A 85 52.10 31.33 18.27
C TYR A 85 52.85 30.72 19.46
N VAL A 86 53.38 29.52 19.28
CA VAL A 86 54.25 28.84 20.24
C VAL A 86 55.70 29.20 19.95
N ASP A 87 56.30 29.99 20.84
CA ASP A 87 57.71 30.37 20.70
C ASP A 87 58.64 29.20 21.05
N ASP A 88 59.27 28.62 20.02
CA ASP A 88 60.31 27.58 20.13
C ASP A 88 61.75 28.14 20.20
N HIS A 89 61.87 29.46 20.29
CA HIS A 89 63.10 30.24 20.23
C HIS A 89 63.89 30.11 18.91
N ALA A 90 63.27 29.69 17.80
CA ALA A 90 63.94 29.62 16.51
C ALA A 90 64.28 31.00 15.94
N VAL A 91 63.43 32.01 16.18
CA VAL A 91 63.64 33.39 15.74
C VAL A 91 64.88 34.00 16.41
N GLU A 92 65.06 33.79 17.71
CA GLU A 92 66.27 34.20 18.46
C GLU A 92 67.52 33.52 17.89
N LYS A 93 67.48 32.20 17.70
CA LYS A 93 68.62 31.44 17.17
C LYS A 93 69.01 31.94 15.78
N LEU A 94 68.04 32.32 14.95
CA LEU A 94 68.30 32.93 13.65
C LEU A 94 69.01 34.28 13.79
N LEU A 95 68.57 35.13 14.71
CA LEU A 95 69.19 36.42 14.99
C LEU A 95 70.61 36.27 15.57
N GLU A 96 70.81 35.36 16.52
CA GLU A 96 72.12 35.08 17.14
C GLU A 96 73.14 34.54 16.13
N SER A 97 72.69 33.78 15.12
CA SER A 97 73.55 33.27 14.04
C SER A 97 74.00 34.35 13.05
N GLN A 98 73.46 35.56 13.15
CA GLN A 98 73.77 36.68 12.25
C GLN A 98 75.17 37.23 12.54
N ASN A 99 76.10 37.06 11.59
CA ASN A 99 77.41 37.69 11.69
C ASN A 99 77.28 39.21 11.49
N THR A 100 77.23 39.97 12.59
CA THR A 100 77.00 41.42 12.61
C THR A 100 77.97 42.23 11.77
N LEU A 101 79.18 41.73 11.49
CA LEU A 101 80.16 42.41 10.64
C LEU A 101 79.86 42.26 9.14
N ALA A 102 78.94 41.39 8.73
CA ALA A 102 78.60 41.15 7.33
C ALA A 102 77.50 42.07 6.77
N TRP A 103 77.00 43.01 7.59
CA TRP A 103 75.87 43.90 7.25
C TRP A 103 75.95 44.60 5.88
N PRO A 104 77.12 45.07 5.37
CA PRO A 104 77.14 45.78 4.10
C PRO A 104 76.72 44.92 2.91
N ALA A 105 76.91 43.60 2.98
CA ALA A 105 76.57 42.67 1.91
C ALA A 105 75.04 42.49 1.74
N PHE A 106 74.27 42.70 2.80
CA PHE A 106 72.82 42.47 2.81
C PHE A 106 72.00 43.64 2.27
N TYR A 107 72.64 44.74 1.87
CA TYR A 107 71.97 45.74 1.03
C TYR A 107 71.63 45.21 -0.37
N TRP A 108 72.40 44.23 -0.87
CA TRP A 108 72.22 43.65 -2.20
C TRP A 108 71.90 42.16 -2.18
N LYS A 109 72.12 41.46 -1.06
CA LYS A 109 71.84 40.04 -0.89
C LYS A 109 70.55 39.81 -0.09
N GLU A 110 69.64 39.03 -0.66
CA GLU A 110 68.42 38.57 0.01
C GLU A 110 68.70 37.34 0.88
N LYS A 111 67.97 37.20 1.99
CA LYS A 111 68.04 36.05 2.88
C LYS A 111 66.64 35.62 3.30
N GLU A 112 66.16 34.54 2.70
CA GLU A 112 64.96 33.84 3.13
C GLU A 112 65.32 32.84 4.23
N ASN A 113 64.53 32.78 5.30
CA ASN A 113 64.66 31.78 6.35
C ASN A 113 63.28 31.17 6.60
N GLN A 114 63.29 29.93 7.09
CA GLN A 114 62.09 29.21 7.46
C GLN A 114 62.25 28.79 8.92
N VAL A 115 61.21 29.05 9.72
CA VAL A 115 61.08 28.57 11.11
C VAL A 115 59.77 27.81 11.24
N ALA A 116 59.74 26.79 12.09
CA ALA A 116 58.48 26.18 12.47
C ALA A 116 57.61 27.26 13.13
N ALA A 117 56.39 27.42 12.63
CA ALA A 117 55.42 28.35 13.18
C ALA A 117 54.32 27.56 13.89
N ASP A 118 54.72 26.82 14.93
CA ASP A 118 53.79 26.03 15.71
C ASP A 118 52.77 26.97 16.37
N SER A 119 51.50 26.59 16.35
CA SER A 119 50.41 27.36 16.93
C SER A 119 49.52 26.48 17.78
N VAL A 120 48.93 27.06 18.82
CA VAL A 120 47.91 26.42 19.67
C VAL A 120 46.68 27.31 19.71
N TYR A 121 45.51 26.70 19.88
CA TYR A 121 44.24 27.40 20.05
C TYR A 121 43.50 26.83 21.26
N ASP A 122 42.49 27.56 21.74
CA ASP A 122 41.66 27.16 22.87
C ASP A 122 40.43 26.39 22.36
N LYS A 123 40.34 25.10 22.70
CA LYS A 123 39.23 24.24 22.30
C LYS A 123 37.90 24.65 22.96
N GLU A 124 37.93 25.22 24.16
CA GLU A 124 36.72 25.73 24.81
C GLU A 124 36.20 26.96 24.05
N MET A 125 37.09 27.83 23.57
CA MET A 125 36.69 28.97 22.72
C MET A 125 36.11 28.54 21.37
N VAL A 126 36.63 27.44 20.77
CA VAL A 126 36.01 26.84 19.57
C VAL A 126 34.59 26.39 19.88
N GLN A 127 34.38 25.63 20.96
CA GLN A 127 33.06 25.15 21.36
C GLN A 127 32.08 26.30 21.61
N GLU A 128 32.47 27.28 22.42
CA GLU A 128 31.66 28.46 22.71
C GLU A 128 31.27 29.20 21.42
N LYS A 129 32.21 29.33 20.47
CA LYS A 129 31.95 30.01 19.22
C LYS A 129 31.02 29.21 18.31
N LEU A 130 31.22 27.90 18.18
CA LEU A 130 30.34 27.02 17.39
C LEU A 130 28.90 27.07 17.93
N GLN A 131 28.68 27.08 19.25
CA GLN A 131 27.32 27.20 19.82
C GLN A 131 26.59 28.50 19.46
N THR A 132 27.31 29.54 19.04
CA THR A 132 26.71 30.80 18.58
C THR A 132 26.40 30.84 17.09
N MET A 133 26.93 29.89 16.32
CA MET A 133 26.72 29.80 14.87
C MET A 133 25.33 29.24 14.58
N GLU A 134 24.65 29.80 13.60
CA GLU A 134 23.30 29.39 13.23
C GLU A 134 23.29 27.91 12.77
N GLY A 135 24.34 27.48 12.06
CA GLY A 135 24.55 26.10 11.60
C GLY A 135 24.81 25.06 12.69
N PHE A 136 24.81 25.47 13.97
CA PHE A 136 25.00 24.59 15.13
C PHE A 136 23.88 24.78 16.16
N GLN A 137 22.91 25.65 15.87
CA GLN A 137 21.74 25.89 16.72
C GLN A 137 20.59 25.00 16.26
N GLU A 138 20.25 24.00 17.08
CA GLU A 138 19.22 23.02 16.80
C GLU A 138 17.87 23.67 16.43
N GLU A 139 17.50 24.80 17.04
CA GLU A 139 16.28 25.54 16.73
C GLU A 139 16.26 26.28 15.38
N GLN A 140 17.43 26.47 14.76
CA GLN A 140 17.56 27.09 13.44
C GLN A 140 17.69 26.05 12.32
N GLN A 141 17.72 24.76 12.66
CA GLN A 141 17.90 23.65 11.73
C GLN A 141 16.61 22.87 11.53
N GLU A 142 16.31 22.53 10.28
CA GLU A 142 15.25 21.59 9.99
C GLU A 142 15.74 20.16 10.27
N ALA A 143 15.03 19.42 11.12
CA ALA A 143 15.33 18.02 11.39
C ALA A 143 15.00 17.15 10.16
N PRO A 144 15.73 16.04 9.92
CA PRO A 144 15.33 15.08 8.91
C PRO A 144 13.94 14.52 9.23
N THR A 145 13.17 14.20 8.20
CA THR A 145 11.87 13.54 8.34
C THR A 145 11.87 12.22 7.61
N ASP A 146 11.37 11.18 8.26
CA ASP A 146 11.22 9.85 7.66
C ASP A 146 10.30 9.85 6.44
N ALA A 147 10.59 8.94 5.51
CA ALA A 147 9.67 8.58 4.45
C ALA A 147 8.41 7.93 5.04
N TYR A 148 7.26 8.17 4.42
CA TYR A 148 6.00 7.61 4.92
C TYR A 148 5.02 7.30 3.78
N LEU A 149 4.05 6.43 4.08
CA LEU A 149 3.02 6.02 3.13
C LEU A 149 1.81 6.96 3.19
N THR A 150 1.28 7.35 2.04
CA THR A 150 0.02 8.09 1.91
C THR A 150 -0.87 7.48 0.82
N ASP A 151 -2.16 7.82 0.83
CA ASP A 151 -3.11 7.48 -0.24
C ASP A 151 -3.36 8.73 -1.11
N ASP A 152 -3.03 8.67 -2.40
CA ASP A 152 -3.25 9.78 -3.34
C ASP A 152 -4.67 9.78 -3.96
N GLY A 153 -5.52 8.85 -3.53
CA GLY A 153 -6.88 8.62 -4.02
C GLY A 153 -6.97 7.58 -5.13
N THR A 154 -5.85 7.27 -5.78
CA THR A 154 -5.74 6.23 -6.83
C THR A 154 -4.97 5.02 -6.33
N SER A 155 -3.91 5.25 -5.56
CA SER A 155 -2.99 4.25 -5.04
C SER A 155 -2.31 4.71 -3.75
N TYR A 156 -1.77 3.75 -3.01
CA TYR A 156 -0.83 4.03 -1.92
C TYR A 156 0.54 4.36 -2.52
N VAL A 157 1.13 5.47 -2.08
CA VAL A 157 2.41 5.99 -2.57
C VAL A 157 3.32 6.40 -1.41
N ILE A 158 4.63 6.26 -1.59
CA ILE A 158 5.63 6.72 -0.63
C ILE A 158 5.93 8.20 -0.87
N VAL A 159 5.83 8.99 0.19
CA VAL A 159 6.39 10.34 0.26
C VAL A 159 7.83 10.18 0.75
N PRO A 160 8.84 10.59 -0.05
CA PRO A 160 10.24 10.45 0.34
C PRO A 160 10.57 11.23 1.61
N GLU A 161 11.58 10.71 2.29
CA GLU A 161 12.27 11.35 3.40
C GLU A 161 12.86 12.70 3.01
N THR A 162 13.08 13.54 4.01
CA THR A 162 13.88 14.75 3.85
C THR A 162 15.14 14.62 4.71
N GLU A 163 16.28 14.96 4.13
CA GLU A 163 17.60 14.84 4.77
C GLU A 163 17.80 15.83 5.92
N GLY A 164 17.01 16.90 5.98
CA GLY A 164 17.16 17.98 6.96
C GLY A 164 18.53 18.67 6.91
N GLU A 165 18.78 19.56 7.86
CA GLU A 165 20.04 20.30 8.05
C GLU A 165 20.60 20.13 9.47
N GLN A 166 19.96 19.29 10.28
CA GLN A 166 20.31 19.11 11.69
C GLN A 166 21.62 18.34 11.85
N VAL A 167 22.61 18.98 12.47
CA VAL A 167 23.92 18.36 12.74
C VAL A 167 23.90 17.49 14.01
N ASP A 168 24.66 16.40 13.98
CA ASP A 168 25.21 15.78 15.17
C ASP A 168 26.35 16.66 15.67
N TYR A 169 26.06 17.45 16.72
CA TYR A 169 26.95 18.48 17.23
C TYR A 169 28.36 17.94 17.53
N GLU A 170 28.47 16.77 18.16
CA GLU A 170 29.78 16.20 18.53
C GLU A 170 30.60 15.85 17.29
N LYS A 171 29.98 15.31 16.25
CA LYS A 171 30.66 15.01 14.98
C LYS A 171 31.05 16.28 14.22
N ALA A 172 30.16 17.27 14.19
CA ALA A 172 30.40 18.54 13.51
C ALA A 172 31.55 19.32 14.18
N GLU A 173 31.55 19.38 15.52
CA GLU A 173 32.65 19.96 16.29
C GLU A 173 33.98 19.25 15.99
N GLN A 174 33.98 17.91 16.00
CA GLN A 174 35.17 17.12 15.72
C GLN A 174 35.70 17.38 14.30
N ALA A 175 34.83 17.50 13.29
CA ALA A 175 35.21 17.82 11.92
C ALA A 175 35.84 19.22 11.80
N VAL A 176 35.34 20.20 12.54
CA VAL A 176 35.93 21.55 12.62
C VAL A 176 37.29 21.50 13.31
N ILE A 177 37.43 20.78 14.42
CA ILE A 177 38.70 20.60 15.13
C ILE A 177 39.76 19.97 14.22
N GLU A 178 39.41 18.92 13.48
CA GLU A 178 40.34 18.27 12.54
C GLU A 178 40.78 19.21 11.41
N ALA A 179 39.89 20.09 10.94
CA ALA A 179 40.23 21.10 9.95
C ALA A 179 41.19 22.16 10.51
N LEU A 180 40.98 22.58 11.77
CA LEU A 180 41.89 23.49 12.49
C LEU A 180 43.27 22.85 12.71
N ASP A 181 43.30 21.60 13.18
CA ASP A 181 44.55 20.84 13.41
C ASP A 181 45.34 20.63 12.10
N ALA A 182 44.65 20.53 10.96
CA ALA A 182 45.26 20.44 9.64
C ALA A 182 45.66 21.80 9.03
N GLY A 183 45.30 22.93 9.66
CA GLY A 183 45.51 24.28 9.11
C GLY A 183 44.73 24.54 7.81
N ALA A 184 43.56 23.90 7.65
CA ALA A 184 42.77 23.97 6.43
C ALA A 184 42.09 25.34 6.26
N ALA A 185 42.05 25.89 5.05
CA ALA A 185 41.32 27.14 4.80
C ALA A 185 39.78 26.96 4.85
N SER A 186 39.29 25.73 4.69
CA SER A 186 37.87 25.43 4.69
C SER A 186 37.57 24.00 5.12
N VAL A 187 36.38 23.80 5.67
CA VAL A 187 35.76 22.49 5.92
C VAL A 187 34.35 22.49 5.33
N ASP A 188 34.00 21.44 4.61
CA ASP A 188 32.64 21.19 4.13
C ASP A 188 32.01 20.12 5.02
N LEU A 189 30.96 20.48 5.77
CA LEU A 189 30.29 19.59 6.71
C LEU A 189 29.51 18.48 6.00
N GLU A 190 29.04 18.71 4.76
CA GLU A 190 28.34 17.69 3.96
C GLU A 190 29.25 16.50 3.67
N GLU A 191 30.53 16.77 3.40
CA GLU A 191 31.53 15.74 3.11
C GLU A 191 31.97 14.96 4.37
N LYS A 192 31.50 15.34 5.57
CA LYS A 192 31.99 14.82 6.86
C LYS A 192 31.02 13.90 7.58
N ASP A 193 29.87 13.58 6.98
CA ASP A 193 28.85 12.68 7.57
C ASP A 193 28.40 13.13 8.99
N VAL A 194 28.28 14.45 9.17
CA VAL A 194 27.95 15.05 10.47
C VAL A 194 26.45 15.33 10.63
N TYR A 195 25.65 15.18 9.58
CA TYR A 195 24.21 15.42 9.64
C TYR A 195 23.47 14.19 10.18
N ARG A 196 22.42 14.45 10.98
CA ARG A 196 21.46 13.41 11.35
C ARG A 196 20.73 12.95 10.08
N LYS A 197 20.41 11.66 10.03
CA LYS A 197 19.76 11.02 8.88
C LYS A 197 18.35 10.60 9.27
N PRO A 198 17.42 10.52 8.30
CA PRO A 198 16.13 9.89 8.52
C PRO A 198 16.33 8.41 8.88
N ASP A 199 15.47 7.89 9.76
CA ASP A 199 15.49 6.49 10.18
C ASP A 199 14.86 5.59 9.10
N ILE A 200 13.89 6.11 8.35
CA ILE A 200 13.22 5.42 7.25
C ILE A 200 13.38 6.21 5.97
N THR A 201 13.88 5.54 4.93
CA THR A 201 14.05 6.08 3.59
C THR A 201 12.99 5.53 2.63
N GLN A 202 12.82 6.16 1.46
CA GLN A 202 11.92 5.70 0.41
C GLN A 202 12.29 4.31 -0.11
N ASP A 203 13.53 3.88 0.09
CA ASP A 203 14.05 2.58 -0.30
C ASP A 203 13.91 1.53 0.83
N ASP A 204 13.29 1.88 1.97
CA ASP A 204 13.07 0.96 3.07
C ASP A 204 12.20 -0.23 2.64
N GLU A 205 12.69 -1.45 2.87
CA GLU A 205 12.04 -2.68 2.41
C GLU A 205 10.68 -2.91 3.06
N ALA A 206 10.51 -2.55 4.34
CA ALA A 206 9.25 -2.73 5.05
C ALA A 206 8.19 -1.73 4.57
N LEU A 207 8.58 -0.47 4.35
CA LEU A 207 7.70 0.56 3.80
C LEU A 207 7.25 0.22 2.38
N ASN A 208 8.16 -0.24 1.52
CA ASN A 208 7.85 -0.70 0.16
C ASN A 208 6.98 -1.96 0.15
N GLY A 209 7.26 -2.92 1.04
CA GLY A 209 6.43 -4.12 1.20
C GLY A 209 5.00 -3.77 1.58
N LYS A 210 4.82 -2.85 2.54
CA LYS A 210 3.50 -2.36 2.96
C LYS A 210 2.76 -1.61 1.84
N MET A 211 3.46 -0.79 1.07
CA MET A 211 2.88 -0.11 -0.11
C MET A 211 2.37 -1.12 -1.14
N ALA A 212 3.18 -2.14 -1.46
CA ALA A 212 2.82 -3.17 -2.41
C ALA A 212 1.62 -4.00 -1.95
N GLU A 213 1.62 -4.43 -0.68
CA GLU A 213 0.51 -5.18 -0.06
C GLU A 213 -0.81 -4.41 -0.13
N LEU A 214 -0.83 -3.14 0.30
CA LEU A 214 -2.05 -2.33 0.31
C LEU A 214 -2.58 -2.05 -1.11
N ASN A 215 -1.68 -1.84 -2.08
CA ASN A 215 -2.08 -1.68 -3.47
C ASN A 215 -2.63 -2.98 -4.06
N HIS A 216 -2.03 -4.13 -3.75
CA HIS A 216 -2.49 -5.45 -4.16
C HIS A 216 -3.92 -5.73 -3.65
N LEU A 217 -4.13 -5.61 -2.34
CA LEU A 217 -5.43 -5.86 -1.69
C LEU A 217 -6.55 -4.93 -2.17
N THR A 218 -6.20 -3.79 -2.76
CA THR A 218 -7.16 -2.78 -3.25
C THR A 218 -7.17 -2.63 -4.77
N ALA A 219 -6.52 -3.53 -5.50
CA ALA A 219 -6.40 -3.48 -6.96
C ALA A 219 -7.67 -3.97 -7.68
N ALA A 220 -8.34 -4.99 -7.14
CA ALA A 220 -9.48 -5.63 -7.80
C ALA A 220 -10.65 -4.65 -8.09
N ARG A 221 -11.33 -4.85 -9.22
CA ARG A 221 -12.55 -4.13 -9.61
C ARG A 221 -13.55 -5.15 -10.13
N ILE A 222 -14.44 -5.58 -9.25
CA ILE A 222 -15.35 -6.71 -9.50
C ILE A 222 -16.78 -6.18 -9.63
N THR A 223 -17.58 -6.76 -10.53
CA THR A 223 -19.01 -6.47 -10.65
C THR A 223 -19.81 -7.75 -10.78
N TYR A 224 -20.80 -7.93 -9.90
CA TYR A 224 -21.82 -8.97 -10.06
C TYR A 224 -23.03 -8.37 -10.80
N ALA A 225 -23.27 -8.84 -12.03
CA ALA A 225 -24.42 -8.42 -12.84
C ALA A 225 -25.50 -9.51 -12.79
N ILE A 226 -26.55 -9.28 -11.98
CA ILE A 226 -27.60 -10.27 -11.72
C ILE A 226 -28.94 -9.70 -12.18
N GLY A 227 -29.42 -10.16 -13.33
CA GLY A 227 -30.63 -9.62 -13.95
C GLY A 227 -30.45 -8.14 -14.27
N GLU A 228 -31.31 -7.30 -13.69
CA GLU A 228 -31.21 -5.82 -13.81
C GLU A 228 -30.36 -5.19 -12.69
N ASN A 229 -29.96 -5.96 -11.69
CA ASN A 229 -29.18 -5.49 -10.55
C ASN A 229 -27.68 -5.58 -10.82
N SER A 230 -26.93 -4.62 -10.26
CA SER A 230 -25.48 -4.56 -10.38
C SER A 230 -24.86 -4.27 -9.01
N TYR A 231 -23.93 -5.12 -8.58
CA TYR A 231 -23.23 -4.98 -7.31
C TYR A 231 -21.73 -4.85 -7.58
N ALA A 232 -21.22 -3.63 -7.49
CA ALA A 232 -19.81 -3.31 -7.74
C ALA A 232 -19.00 -3.35 -6.45
N ILE A 233 -17.78 -3.86 -6.56
CA ILE A 233 -16.74 -3.83 -5.54
C ILE A 233 -15.57 -3.06 -6.13
N ASP A 234 -15.36 -1.86 -5.63
CA ASP A 234 -14.32 -0.93 -6.06
C ASP A 234 -13.25 -0.74 -4.98
N ARG A 235 -12.28 0.13 -5.26
CA ARG A 235 -11.20 0.44 -4.32
C ARG A 235 -11.72 0.88 -2.96
N ALA A 236 -12.70 1.78 -2.94
CA ALA A 236 -13.23 2.34 -1.70
C ALA A 236 -13.91 1.25 -0.85
N THR A 237 -14.62 0.34 -1.50
CA THR A 237 -15.19 -0.85 -0.87
C THR A 237 -14.10 -1.72 -0.25
N LEU A 238 -13.06 -2.08 -1.02
CA LEU A 238 -11.94 -2.89 -0.53
C LEU A 238 -11.16 -2.21 0.58
N GLN A 239 -10.95 -0.89 0.51
CA GLN A 239 -10.32 -0.11 1.57
C GLN A 239 -11.12 -0.17 2.87
N SER A 240 -12.45 -0.16 2.80
CA SER A 240 -13.31 -0.29 3.98
C SER A 240 -13.26 -1.69 4.60
N TRP A 241 -12.77 -2.69 3.86
CA TRP A 241 -12.63 -4.07 4.32
C TRP A 241 -11.22 -4.40 4.82
N LEU A 242 -10.26 -3.49 4.71
CA LEU A 242 -8.89 -3.70 5.19
C LEU A 242 -8.87 -3.86 6.72
N VAL A 243 -8.24 -4.93 7.18
CA VAL A 243 -8.00 -5.20 8.60
C VAL A 243 -6.50 -5.36 8.81
N GLN A 244 -5.97 -4.67 9.81
CA GLN A 244 -4.57 -4.81 10.20
C GLN A 244 -4.41 -5.87 11.29
N GLY A 245 -3.54 -6.85 11.06
CA GLY A 245 -3.15 -7.87 12.04
C GLY A 245 -2.23 -7.33 13.13
N GLU A 246 -2.03 -8.12 14.20
CA GLU A 246 -1.11 -7.76 15.30
C GLU A 246 0.35 -7.64 14.86
N ASP A 247 0.73 -8.35 13.79
CA ASP A 247 2.05 -8.30 13.17
C ASP A 247 2.23 -7.10 12.21
N GLY A 248 1.18 -6.29 12.04
CA GLY A 248 1.18 -5.11 11.18
C GLY A 248 0.80 -5.37 9.72
N THR A 249 0.58 -6.62 9.31
CA THR A 249 0.13 -7.03 7.96
C THR A 249 -1.32 -6.65 7.71
N TYR A 250 -1.72 -6.49 6.44
CA TYR A 250 -3.09 -6.18 6.07
C TYR A 250 -3.76 -7.37 5.39
N THR A 251 -5.05 -7.52 5.64
CA THR A 251 -5.89 -8.53 4.99
C THR A 251 -7.26 -7.95 4.64
N ILE A 252 -8.00 -8.63 3.76
CA ILE A 252 -9.42 -8.32 3.52
C ILE A 252 -10.29 -9.05 4.54
N SER A 253 -11.20 -8.31 5.17
CA SER A 253 -12.18 -8.86 6.09
C SER A 253 -13.11 -9.87 5.40
N GLN A 254 -12.97 -11.14 5.75
CA GLN A 254 -13.88 -12.21 5.32
C GLN A 254 -15.33 -11.93 5.75
N ASP A 255 -15.54 -11.32 6.91
CA ASP A 255 -16.87 -11.01 7.42
C ASP A 255 -17.59 -9.95 6.58
N GLU A 256 -16.85 -8.93 6.11
CA GLU A 256 -17.39 -7.89 5.23
C GLU A 256 -17.67 -8.44 3.83
N ALA A 257 -16.76 -9.24 3.27
CA ALA A 257 -17.00 -9.94 2.01
C ALA A 257 -18.23 -10.85 2.09
N ALA A 258 -18.37 -11.60 3.19
CA ALA A 258 -19.55 -12.43 3.45
C ALA A 258 -20.83 -11.58 3.64
N ALA A 259 -20.73 -10.42 4.27
CA ALA A 259 -21.86 -9.50 4.44
C ALA A 259 -22.35 -8.95 3.10
N PHE A 260 -21.42 -8.58 2.21
CA PHE A 260 -21.74 -8.18 0.84
C PHE A 260 -22.47 -9.28 0.09
N VAL A 261 -21.96 -10.52 0.12
CA VAL A 261 -22.59 -11.67 -0.54
C VAL A 261 -23.97 -11.98 0.05
N ARG A 262 -24.13 -11.89 1.39
CA ARG A 262 -25.44 -12.05 2.04
C ARG A 262 -26.45 -10.99 1.59
N HIS A 263 -26.02 -9.74 1.45
CA HIS A 263 -26.89 -8.67 0.98
C HIS A 263 -27.30 -8.88 -0.48
N MET A 264 -26.34 -9.19 -1.35
CA MET A 264 -26.61 -9.54 -2.75
C MET A 264 -27.61 -10.70 -2.86
N ALA A 265 -27.41 -11.77 -2.08
CA ALA A 265 -28.32 -12.91 -2.03
C ALA A 265 -29.72 -12.51 -1.52
N TYR A 266 -29.81 -11.69 -0.47
CA TYR A 266 -31.09 -11.22 0.05
C TYR A 266 -31.93 -10.46 -1.00
N GLU A 267 -31.27 -9.68 -1.86
CA GLU A 267 -31.93 -8.88 -2.91
C GLU A 267 -32.26 -9.69 -4.18
N THR A 268 -31.64 -10.86 -4.38
CA THR A 268 -31.71 -11.59 -5.67
C THR A 268 -32.10 -13.05 -5.60
N ASP A 269 -32.06 -13.68 -4.41
CA ASP A 269 -32.55 -15.04 -4.21
C ASP A 269 -34.07 -15.06 -4.35
N THR A 270 -34.59 -16.02 -5.11
CA THR A 270 -36.03 -16.23 -5.32
C THR A 270 -36.52 -17.57 -4.78
N PHE A 271 -35.59 -18.46 -4.39
CA PHE A 271 -35.91 -19.76 -3.81
C PHE A 271 -36.79 -19.62 -2.57
N GLY A 272 -37.94 -20.31 -2.58
CA GLY A 272 -38.90 -20.29 -1.47
C GLY A 272 -39.71 -19.00 -1.33
N LEU A 273 -39.57 -18.03 -2.26
CA LEU A 273 -40.40 -16.83 -2.31
C LEU A 273 -41.64 -17.04 -3.18
N ALA A 274 -42.64 -16.20 -3.01
CA ALA A 274 -43.89 -16.30 -3.75
C ALA A 274 -43.71 -16.00 -5.26
N HIS A 275 -44.42 -16.75 -6.10
CA HIS A 275 -44.44 -16.52 -7.55
C HIS A 275 -45.80 -16.01 -8.04
N THR A 276 -45.78 -15.14 -9.04
CA THR A 276 -46.97 -14.79 -9.82
C THR A 276 -46.93 -15.55 -11.14
N PHE A 277 -48.01 -16.27 -11.47
CA PHE A 277 -48.03 -17.16 -12.63
C PHE A 277 -49.27 -16.92 -13.50
N LYS A 278 -49.07 -16.79 -14.82
CA LYS A 278 -50.16 -16.69 -15.80
C LYS A 278 -50.52 -18.09 -16.31
N THR A 279 -51.68 -18.58 -15.88
CA THR A 279 -52.17 -19.92 -16.20
C THR A 279 -52.52 -20.08 -17.68
N SER A 280 -52.53 -21.33 -18.15
CA SER A 280 -53.05 -21.73 -19.47
C SER A 280 -54.52 -21.38 -19.67
N LEU A 281 -55.24 -21.14 -18.57
CA LEU A 281 -56.65 -20.71 -18.56
C LEU A 281 -56.81 -19.19 -18.73
N GLY A 282 -55.70 -18.45 -18.80
CA GLY A 282 -55.64 -17.02 -19.06
C GLY A 282 -55.65 -16.13 -17.80
N ALA A 283 -55.98 -16.68 -16.63
CA ALA A 283 -55.95 -15.96 -15.36
C ALA A 283 -54.53 -15.95 -14.76
N THR A 284 -54.22 -14.89 -14.01
CA THR A 284 -52.99 -14.79 -13.22
C THR A 284 -53.28 -15.17 -11.77
N ILE A 285 -52.45 -16.04 -11.20
CA ILE A 285 -52.55 -16.53 -9.82
C ILE A 285 -51.29 -16.18 -9.02
N ASN A 286 -51.43 -16.15 -7.68
CA ASN A 286 -50.33 -15.93 -6.75
C ASN A 286 -50.06 -17.21 -5.95
N LEU A 287 -48.84 -17.73 -6.06
CA LEU A 287 -48.37 -18.96 -5.43
C LEU A 287 -47.54 -18.58 -4.19
N ASN A 288 -48.23 -18.28 -3.09
CA ASN A 288 -47.60 -17.68 -1.90
C ASN A 288 -46.74 -18.64 -1.09
N ALA A 289 -46.81 -19.95 -1.33
CA ALA A 289 -46.03 -20.94 -0.59
C ALA A 289 -44.56 -20.99 -1.04
N GLY A 290 -44.26 -20.52 -2.26
CA GLY A 290 -42.93 -20.44 -2.87
C GLY A 290 -42.31 -21.77 -3.27
N GLY A 291 -42.29 -22.76 -2.37
CA GLY A 291 -41.78 -24.11 -2.63
C GLY A 291 -40.26 -24.17 -2.68
N ASP A 292 -39.71 -25.01 -3.54
CA ASP A 292 -38.26 -25.24 -3.67
C ASP A 292 -37.71 -24.86 -5.06
N TYR A 293 -38.45 -24.05 -5.81
CA TYR A 293 -37.96 -23.48 -7.07
C TYR A 293 -37.47 -22.05 -6.87
N GLY A 294 -36.34 -21.72 -7.49
CA GLY A 294 -35.81 -20.36 -7.56
C GLY A 294 -34.29 -20.30 -7.49
N TRP A 295 -33.76 -19.09 -7.62
CA TRP A 295 -32.36 -18.80 -7.43
C TRP A 295 -32.00 -18.82 -5.94
N CYS A 296 -30.91 -19.50 -5.59
CA CYS A 296 -30.33 -19.44 -4.26
C CYS A 296 -28.81 -19.40 -4.38
N ILE A 297 -28.20 -18.26 -4.03
CA ILE A 297 -26.75 -18.10 -3.98
C ILE A 297 -26.19 -18.98 -2.86
N ASP A 298 -25.18 -19.78 -3.21
CA ASP A 298 -24.28 -20.39 -2.25
C ASP A 298 -23.39 -19.31 -1.64
N LYS A 299 -23.81 -18.84 -0.47
CA LYS A 299 -23.18 -17.68 0.19
C LYS A 299 -21.76 -18.00 0.62
N GLU A 300 -21.46 -19.25 0.99
CA GLU A 300 -20.13 -19.65 1.45
C GLU A 300 -19.18 -19.76 0.26
N GLU A 301 -19.54 -20.53 -0.76
CA GLU A 301 -18.72 -20.70 -1.97
C GLU A 301 -18.53 -19.39 -2.73
N THR A 302 -19.58 -18.55 -2.83
CA THR A 302 -19.46 -17.23 -3.46
C THR A 302 -18.54 -16.30 -2.67
N THR A 303 -18.54 -16.37 -1.34
CA THR A 303 -17.62 -15.56 -0.52
C THR A 303 -16.17 -15.99 -0.75
N GLN A 304 -15.89 -17.29 -0.81
CA GLN A 304 -14.56 -17.79 -1.10
C GLN A 304 -14.10 -17.42 -2.52
N ALA A 305 -14.98 -17.54 -3.51
CA ALA A 305 -14.70 -17.12 -4.88
C ALA A 305 -14.42 -15.60 -4.96
N LEU A 306 -15.14 -14.78 -4.19
CA LEU A 306 -14.89 -13.35 -4.12
C LEU A 306 -13.52 -13.03 -3.51
N LEU A 307 -13.17 -13.65 -2.37
CA LEU A 307 -11.87 -13.45 -1.73
C LEU A 307 -10.72 -13.85 -2.66
N GLN A 308 -10.85 -14.99 -3.35
CA GLN A 308 -9.87 -15.42 -4.35
C GLN A 308 -9.77 -14.44 -5.51
N ALA A 309 -10.89 -13.90 -5.99
CA ALA A 309 -10.89 -12.92 -7.08
C ALA A 309 -10.22 -11.59 -6.66
N ILE A 310 -10.31 -11.21 -5.39
CA ILE A 310 -9.60 -10.03 -4.85
C ILE A 310 -8.09 -10.28 -4.81
N GLU A 311 -7.67 -11.45 -4.32
CA GLU A 311 -6.26 -11.88 -4.33
C GLU A 311 -5.69 -11.94 -5.76
N ASP A 312 -6.49 -12.40 -6.73
CA ASP A 312 -6.08 -12.45 -8.14
C ASP A 312 -6.14 -11.07 -8.85
N GLU A 313 -6.41 -9.99 -8.11
CA GLU A 313 -6.58 -8.62 -8.61
C GLU A 313 -7.61 -8.50 -9.75
N THR A 314 -8.65 -9.34 -9.73
CA THR A 314 -9.59 -9.52 -10.85
C THR A 314 -10.24 -8.21 -11.28
N GLN A 315 -10.34 -8.03 -12.61
CA GLN A 315 -10.98 -6.88 -13.25
C GLN A 315 -12.17 -7.35 -14.09
N GLY A 316 -13.37 -6.84 -13.78
CA GLY A 316 -14.58 -7.07 -14.57
C GLY A 316 -15.65 -7.86 -13.84
N ASN A 317 -16.38 -8.69 -14.59
CA ASN A 317 -17.57 -9.36 -14.08
C ASN A 317 -17.23 -10.70 -13.41
N LEU A 318 -17.94 -10.99 -12.34
CA LEU A 318 -17.92 -12.28 -11.65
C LEU A 318 -19.36 -12.76 -11.46
N ASP A 319 -19.58 -14.06 -11.60
CA ASP A 319 -20.88 -14.69 -11.36
C ASP A 319 -20.89 -15.35 -9.98
N PRO A 320 -22.01 -15.29 -9.23
CA PRO A 320 -22.12 -16.03 -7.97
C PRO A 320 -22.14 -17.54 -8.20
N VAL A 321 -21.79 -18.29 -7.16
CA VAL A 321 -22.02 -19.73 -7.08
C VAL A 321 -23.44 -19.95 -6.56
N TYR A 322 -24.18 -20.91 -7.13
CA TYR A 322 -25.58 -21.16 -6.79
C TYR A 322 -25.77 -22.56 -6.21
N LEU A 323 -26.55 -22.66 -5.13
CA LEU A 323 -27.12 -23.91 -4.63
C LEU A 323 -28.26 -24.38 -5.52
N TYR A 324 -29.11 -23.43 -5.95
CA TYR A 324 -30.25 -23.66 -6.83
C TYR A 324 -30.32 -22.58 -7.89
N THR A 325 -30.70 -22.99 -9.09
CA THR A 325 -30.85 -22.13 -10.26
C THR A 325 -32.30 -22.16 -10.76
N ALA A 326 -32.70 -21.10 -11.44
CA ALA A 326 -33.98 -21.02 -12.13
C ALA A 326 -33.76 -20.72 -13.62
N ASN A 327 -34.83 -20.78 -14.40
CA ASN A 327 -34.79 -20.66 -15.85
C ASN A 327 -34.54 -19.24 -16.35
N ASP A 328 -34.92 -18.22 -15.58
CA ASP A 328 -34.84 -16.82 -16.00
C ASP A 328 -34.45 -15.88 -14.85
N ARG A 329 -33.83 -14.75 -15.15
CA ARG A 329 -33.35 -13.73 -14.18
C ARG A 329 -34.23 -12.49 -14.10
N SER A 330 -35.26 -12.40 -14.92
CA SER A 330 -36.27 -11.35 -14.85
C SER A 330 -37.17 -11.53 -13.63
N ALA A 331 -38.13 -10.62 -13.45
CA ALA A 331 -39.13 -10.71 -12.40
C ALA A 331 -39.96 -12.01 -12.41
N ASN A 332 -39.96 -12.77 -13.52
CA ASN A 332 -40.56 -14.10 -13.60
C ASN A 332 -39.47 -15.15 -13.89
N ASP A 333 -38.90 -15.71 -12.84
CA ASP A 333 -37.84 -16.72 -12.90
C ASP A 333 -38.32 -18.11 -13.38
N ILE A 334 -39.63 -18.35 -13.48
CA ILE A 334 -40.21 -19.58 -14.05
C ILE A 334 -39.83 -19.74 -15.54
N GLY A 335 -39.74 -18.62 -16.26
CA GLY A 335 -39.45 -18.61 -17.70
C GLY A 335 -40.57 -19.23 -18.55
N ASN A 336 -40.19 -19.85 -19.67
CA ASN A 336 -41.12 -20.36 -20.70
C ASN A 336 -41.10 -21.90 -20.87
N THR A 337 -40.37 -22.60 -20.00
CA THR A 337 -40.32 -24.06 -19.95
C THR A 337 -40.80 -24.48 -18.58
N TYR A 338 -41.92 -25.18 -18.52
CA TYR A 338 -42.57 -25.55 -17.25
C TYR A 338 -43.66 -26.61 -17.45
N VAL A 339 -44.07 -27.23 -16.34
CA VAL A 339 -45.30 -28.02 -16.25
C VAL A 339 -46.31 -27.29 -15.38
N GLU A 340 -47.55 -27.18 -15.85
CA GLU A 340 -48.67 -26.58 -15.13
C GLU A 340 -49.71 -27.67 -14.81
N VAL A 341 -50.12 -27.80 -13.55
CA VAL A 341 -51.14 -28.75 -13.09
C VAL A 341 -52.24 -28.01 -12.35
N CYS A 342 -53.47 -28.09 -12.86
CA CYS A 342 -54.68 -27.61 -12.20
C CYS A 342 -55.45 -28.80 -11.63
N ILE A 343 -55.48 -28.94 -10.31
CA ILE A 343 -56.11 -30.10 -9.64
C ILE A 343 -57.63 -30.09 -9.85
N SER A 344 -58.33 -28.97 -9.69
CA SER A 344 -59.79 -28.95 -9.81
C SER A 344 -60.28 -29.25 -11.23
N GLN A 345 -59.44 -29.01 -12.25
CA GLN A 345 -59.72 -29.41 -13.63
C GLN A 345 -59.15 -30.78 -13.99
N GLN A 346 -58.35 -31.39 -13.10
CA GLN A 346 -57.60 -32.61 -13.36
C GLN A 346 -56.88 -32.56 -14.71
N LYS A 347 -56.13 -31.48 -14.92
CA LYS A 347 -55.50 -31.19 -16.21
C LYS A 347 -54.07 -30.71 -16.03
N MET A 348 -53.21 -31.15 -16.95
CA MET A 348 -51.80 -30.78 -17.01
C MET A 348 -51.46 -30.23 -18.38
N TRP A 349 -50.66 -29.17 -18.39
CA TRP A 349 -50.01 -28.61 -19.57
C TRP A 349 -48.51 -28.67 -19.40
N CYS A 350 -47.78 -28.91 -20.49
CA CYS A 350 -46.33 -28.84 -20.52
C CYS A 350 -45.90 -27.91 -21.65
N TYR A 351 -45.08 -26.94 -21.30
CA TYR A 351 -44.50 -25.98 -22.22
C TYR A 351 -42.99 -26.17 -22.28
N LYS A 352 -42.43 -26.10 -23.49
CA LYS A 352 -40.99 -26.02 -23.74
C LYS A 352 -40.73 -24.83 -24.63
N ASP A 353 -39.91 -23.90 -24.16
CA ASP A 353 -39.55 -22.67 -24.87
C ASP A 353 -40.78 -21.88 -25.37
N GLY A 354 -41.84 -21.86 -24.55
CA GLY A 354 -43.10 -21.15 -24.81
C GLY A 354 -44.06 -21.89 -25.74
N VAL A 355 -43.70 -23.07 -26.23
CA VAL A 355 -44.55 -23.91 -27.08
C VAL A 355 -45.24 -24.98 -26.26
N LEU A 356 -46.57 -25.10 -26.41
CA LEU A 356 -47.35 -26.17 -25.78
C LEU A 356 -46.93 -27.53 -26.38
N VAL A 357 -46.24 -28.34 -25.58
CA VAL A 357 -45.79 -29.69 -25.93
C VAL A 357 -46.94 -30.69 -25.80
N THR A 358 -47.68 -30.61 -24.68
CA THR A 358 -48.84 -31.46 -24.45
C THR A 358 -49.82 -30.81 -23.49
N GLU A 359 -51.09 -31.15 -23.66
CA GLU A 359 -52.21 -30.82 -22.79
C GLU A 359 -53.00 -32.10 -22.58
N THR A 360 -53.16 -32.54 -21.33
CA THR A 360 -53.72 -33.86 -21.02
C THR A 360 -54.58 -33.85 -19.76
N PRO A 361 -55.68 -34.64 -19.72
CA PRO A 361 -56.28 -35.01 -18.44
C PRO A 361 -55.29 -35.84 -17.61
N VAL A 362 -55.35 -35.70 -16.30
CA VAL A 362 -54.52 -36.43 -15.33
C VAL A 362 -55.38 -37.00 -14.21
N THR A 363 -54.80 -37.80 -13.32
CA THR A 363 -55.43 -38.15 -12.04
C THR A 363 -54.48 -37.87 -10.89
N THR A 364 -54.78 -36.85 -10.10
CA THR A 364 -53.99 -36.43 -8.94
C THR A 364 -54.32 -37.27 -7.71
N GLY A 365 -53.76 -36.87 -6.57
CA GLY A 365 -53.94 -37.47 -5.26
C GLY A 365 -55.39 -37.70 -4.82
N ASN A 366 -55.62 -38.77 -4.06
CA ASN A 366 -56.95 -39.20 -3.62
C ASN A 366 -57.43 -38.43 -2.38
N HIS A 367 -58.41 -37.56 -2.59
CA HIS A 367 -58.98 -36.70 -1.55
C HIS A 367 -59.64 -37.50 -0.41
N ALA A 368 -60.47 -38.50 -0.72
CA ALA A 368 -61.20 -39.27 0.30
C ALA A 368 -60.27 -40.03 1.26
N THR A 369 -59.04 -40.33 0.82
CA THR A 369 -58.03 -41.00 1.63
C THR A 369 -56.98 -40.04 2.21
N GLY A 370 -57.09 -38.74 1.93
CA GLY A 370 -56.18 -37.72 2.45
C GLY A 370 -54.80 -37.69 1.78
N TYR A 371 -54.65 -38.30 0.59
CA TYR A 371 -53.43 -38.30 -0.22
C TYR A 371 -53.49 -37.21 -1.29
N ASP A 372 -54.08 -36.05 -0.99
CA ASP A 372 -54.15 -34.92 -1.93
C ASP A 372 -52.74 -34.57 -2.48
N THR A 373 -52.68 -34.18 -3.74
CA THR A 373 -51.44 -33.64 -4.32
C THR A 373 -51.17 -32.27 -3.71
N PRO A 374 -49.97 -31.99 -3.18
CA PRO A 374 -49.63 -30.67 -2.68
C PRO A 374 -49.81 -29.60 -3.76
N ALA A 375 -50.37 -28.45 -3.39
CA ALA A 375 -50.69 -27.38 -4.33
C ALA A 375 -50.47 -26.00 -3.71
N GLY A 376 -50.43 -24.99 -4.58
CA GLY A 376 -50.23 -23.59 -4.24
C GLY A 376 -48.78 -23.13 -4.28
N SER A 377 -47.92 -23.86 -5.00
CA SER A 377 -46.50 -23.62 -5.06
C SER A 377 -45.90 -23.90 -6.45
N VAL A 378 -44.64 -23.51 -6.61
CA VAL A 378 -43.74 -23.94 -7.67
C VAL A 378 -42.72 -24.89 -7.07
N TRP A 379 -42.42 -25.97 -7.79
CA TRP A 379 -41.39 -26.92 -7.40
C TRP A 379 -40.39 -27.17 -8.52
N ALA A 380 -39.16 -27.47 -8.18
CA ALA A 380 -38.17 -27.92 -9.15
C ALA A 380 -38.30 -29.43 -9.39
N VAL A 381 -38.10 -29.90 -10.63
CA VAL A 381 -37.95 -31.34 -10.87
C VAL A 381 -36.66 -31.84 -10.21
N ASP A 382 -36.78 -32.73 -9.23
CA ASP A 382 -35.68 -33.25 -8.41
C ASP A 382 -34.82 -34.26 -9.17
N ALA A 383 -35.44 -35.06 -10.02
CA ALA A 383 -34.80 -36.15 -10.73
C ALA A 383 -35.55 -36.52 -12.00
N LYS A 384 -34.90 -37.32 -12.82
CA LYS A 384 -35.47 -37.86 -14.05
C LYS A 384 -35.07 -39.32 -14.16
N LYS A 385 -36.03 -40.23 -13.99
CA LYS A 385 -35.80 -41.68 -13.97
C LYS A 385 -36.69 -42.37 -14.99
N SER A 386 -36.10 -43.21 -15.81
CA SER A 386 -36.82 -44.07 -16.74
C SER A 386 -36.78 -45.52 -16.28
N ASP A 387 -37.83 -46.29 -16.60
CA ASP A 387 -37.89 -47.74 -16.34
C ASP A 387 -37.59 -48.07 -14.86
N CYS A 388 -38.49 -47.66 -13.96
CA CYS A 388 -38.29 -47.79 -12.51
C CYS A 388 -39.52 -48.34 -11.77
N ASP A 389 -39.25 -49.09 -10.70
CA ASP A 389 -40.27 -49.61 -9.80
C ASP A 389 -40.38 -48.77 -8.52
N PHE A 390 -41.60 -48.41 -8.16
CA PHE A 390 -41.90 -47.80 -6.86
C PHE A 390 -41.91 -48.85 -5.75
N LYS A 391 -41.38 -48.50 -4.57
CA LYS A 391 -41.11 -49.47 -3.50
C LYS A 391 -42.24 -49.62 -2.51
N LEU A 392 -42.88 -48.52 -2.12
CA LEU A 392 -43.98 -48.53 -1.15
C LEU A 392 -45.29 -48.92 -1.83
N TYR A 393 -45.49 -48.47 -3.07
CA TYR A 393 -46.63 -48.83 -3.90
C TYR A 393 -46.16 -49.53 -5.19
N PRO A 394 -46.01 -50.87 -5.18
CA PRO A 394 -45.35 -51.61 -6.26
C PRO A 394 -46.05 -51.40 -7.61
N SER A 395 -45.54 -50.43 -8.34
CA SER A 395 -46.01 -49.96 -9.63
C SER A 395 -44.77 -49.75 -10.48
N HIS A 396 -44.82 -50.28 -11.69
CA HIS A 396 -43.76 -50.13 -12.67
C HIS A 396 -44.10 -48.94 -13.57
N VAL A 397 -43.18 -47.98 -13.68
CA VAL A 397 -43.36 -46.77 -14.49
C VAL A 397 -42.17 -46.58 -15.43
N MET A 398 -42.45 -46.12 -16.65
CA MET A 398 -41.42 -45.86 -17.65
C MET A 398 -40.85 -44.45 -17.55
N PHE A 399 -41.62 -43.50 -17.01
CA PHE A 399 -41.22 -42.10 -16.89
C PHE A 399 -41.54 -41.58 -15.50
N TRP A 400 -40.54 -41.13 -14.76
CA TRP A 400 -40.70 -40.60 -13.41
C TRP A 400 -39.96 -39.27 -13.24
N LEU A 401 -40.74 -38.23 -12.91
CA LEU A 401 -40.29 -36.87 -12.60
C LEU A 401 -40.79 -36.47 -11.20
N PRO A 402 -40.05 -36.82 -10.11
CA PRO A 402 -40.32 -36.27 -8.79
C PRO A 402 -40.10 -34.76 -8.77
N PHE A 403 -40.96 -34.05 -8.05
CA PHE A 403 -40.82 -32.61 -7.82
C PHE A 403 -41.12 -32.18 -6.38
N ASN A 404 -41.69 -33.04 -5.53
CA ASN A 404 -41.92 -32.70 -4.13
C ASN A 404 -41.79 -33.95 -3.26
N GLY A 405 -40.53 -34.29 -2.93
CA GLY A 405 -40.20 -35.52 -2.22
C GLY A 405 -40.59 -36.76 -3.03
N ASP A 406 -41.55 -37.52 -2.53
CA ASP A 406 -42.09 -38.69 -3.22
C ASP A 406 -43.30 -38.35 -4.11
N VAL A 407 -43.63 -37.07 -4.32
CA VAL A 407 -44.68 -36.67 -5.28
C VAL A 407 -44.05 -36.28 -6.61
N GLY A 408 -44.65 -36.73 -7.70
CA GLY A 408 -44.16 -36.43 -9.03
C GLY A 408 -45.13 -36.80 -10.15
N ILE A 409 -44.66 -36.66 -11.38
CA ILE A 409 -45.38 -36.99 -12.61
C ILE A 409 -44.86 -38.33 -13.12
N HIS A 410 -45.76 -39.27 -13.38
CA HIS A 410 -45.43 -40.53 -14.03
C HIS A 410 -46.54 -41.07 -14.92
N ASP A 411 -46.19 -42.00 -15.82
CA ASP A 411 -47.18 -42.78 -16.53
C ASP A 411 -47.95 -43.71 -15.58
N ALA A 412 -49.26 -43.83 -15.81
CA ALA A 412 -50.12 -44.71 -15.04
C ALA A 412 -50.85 -45.68 -15.97
N SER A 413 -50.09 -46.54 -16.65
CA SER A 413 -50.59 -47.45 -17.70
C SER A 413 -51.69 -48.43 -17.23
N TRP A 414 -51.87 -48.60 -15.91
CA TRP A 414 -52.96 -49.37 -15.31
C TRP A 414 -54.32 -48.66 -15.33
N ARG A 415 -54.36 -47.35 -15.62
CA ARG A 415 -55.60 -46.58 -15.67
C ARG A 415 -56.20 -46.57 -17.06
N THR A 416 -57.52 -46.71 -17.13
CA THR A 416 -58.28 -46.58 -18.38
C THR A 416 -58.94 -45.21 -18.56
N GLU A 417 -59.10 -44.45 -17.48
CA GLU A 417 -59.73 -43.13 -17.46
C GLU A 417 -58.94 -42.14 -16.59
N TYR A 418 -58.95 -40.87 -17.01
CA TYR A 418 -58.28 -39.73 -16.38
C TYR A 418 -59.22 -38.52 -16.43
N GLY A 419 -58.97 -37.52 -15.57
CA GLY A 419 -59.77 -36.30 -15.51
C GLY A 419 -61.02 -36.39 -14.61
N GLY A 420 -61.79 -35.31 -14.59
CA GLY A 420 -63.07 -35.23 -13.87
C GLY A 420 -62.93 -35.44 -12.36
N ASP A 421 -63.92 -36.08 -11.75
CA ASP A 421 -64.00 -36.23 -10.29
C ASP A 421 -63.28 -37.49 -9.76
N ILE A 422 -62.49 -38.18 -10.60
CA ILE A 422 -61.83 -39.45 -10.25
C ILE A 422 -60.95 -39.28 -9.00
N TYR A 423 -60.21 -38.17 -8.90
CA TYR A 423 -59.32 -37.88 -7.78
C TYR A 423 -60.03 -37.79 -6.42
N LEU A 424 -61.35 -37.55 -6.39
CA LEU A 424 -62.08 -37.44 -5.13
C LEU A 424 -62.17 -38.76 -4.38
N THR A 425 -62.18 -39.89 -5.08
CA THR A 425 -62.42 -41.22 -4.46
C THR A 425 -61.47 -42.32 -4.93
N ASN A 426 -60.86 -42.15 -6.09
CA ASN A 426 -59.96 -43.11 -6.71
C ASN A 426 -58.76 -42.39 -7.32
N GLY A 427 -58.16 -41.45 -6.58
CA GLY A 427 -56.93 -40.76 -6.98
C GLY A 427 -55.66 -41.58 -6.75
N SER A 428 -54.50 -40.95 -6.92
CA SER A 428 -53.18 -41.51 -6.58
C SER A 428 -52.84 -41.36 -5.08
N HIS A 429 -51.63 -41.74 -4.68
CA HIS A 429 -51.06 -41.45 -3.36
C HIS A 429 -50.30 -40.10 -3.31
N GLY A 430 -50.75 -39.12 -4.11
CA GLY A 430 -50.18 -37.78 -4.21
C GLY A 430 -49.62 -37.44 -5.59
N CYS A 431 -49.19 -38.44 -6.37
CA CYS A 431 -48.64 -38.25 -7.71
C CYS A 431 -49.65 -37.77 -8.76
N VAL A 432 -49.13 -37.23 -9.85
CA VAL A 432 -49.90 -36.84 -11.04
C VAL A 432 -49.87 -38.00 -12.04
N ASN A 433 -50.83 -38.91 -11.93
CA ASN A 433 -50.97 -40.04 -12.86
C ASN A 433 -51.30 -39.52 -14.26
N THR A 434 -50.44 -39.83 -15.22
CA THR A 434 -50.52 -39.29 -16.58
C THR A 434 -50.68 -40.43 -17.61
N PRO A 435 -51.43 -40.23 -18.71
CA PRO A 435 -51.43 -41.18 -19.81
C PRO A 435 -50.02 -41.42 -20.36
N TYR A 436 -49.72 -42.65 -20.77
CA TYR A 436 -48.36 -43.08 -21.13
C TYR A 436 -47.69 -42.17 -22.17
N THR A 437 -48.36 -41.92 -23.30
CA THR A 437 -47.82 -41.10 -24.41
C THR A 437 -47.56 -39.66 -23.97
N GLU A 438 -48.40 -39.13 -23.09
CA GLU A 438 -48.31 -37.77 -22.58
C GLU A 438 -47.20 -37.66 -21.54
N ALA A 439 -47.04 -38.66 -20.67
CA ALA A 439 -45.93 -38.75 -19.73
C ALA A 439 -44.58 -38.79 -20.46
N GLU A 440 -44.47 -39.55 -21.56
CA GLU A 440 -43.29 -39.58 -22.43
C GLU A 440 -42.96 -38.18 -22.99
N LYS A 441 -43.97 -37.45 -23.48
CA LYS A 441 -43.78 -36.09 -23.98
C LYS A 441 -43.26 -35.15 -22.90
N VAL A 442 -43.84 -35.18 -21.70
CA VAL A 442 -43.38 -34.35 -20.57
C VAL A 442 -41.95 -34.73 -20.18
N PHE A 443 -41.68 -36.02 -20.02
CA PHE A 443 -40.34 -36.53 -19.68
C PHE A 443 -39.28 -36.08 -20.67
N ASN A 444 -39.58 -36.08 -21.96
CA ASN A 444 -38.63 -35.64 -22.98
C ASN A 444 -38.47 -34.11 -23.06
N ALA A 445 -39.46 -33.34 -22.63
CA ALA A 445 -39.42 -31.87 -22.70
C ALA A 445 -38.75 -31.23 -21.48
N ILE A 446 -38.92 -31.84 -20.30
CA ILE A 446 -38.58 -31.26 -19.00
C ILE A 446 -37.26 -31.86 -18.49
N GLU A 447 -36.40 -31.01 -17.95
CA GLU A 447 -35.13 -31.38 -17.33
C GLU A 447 -35.16 -31.25 -15.81
N ILE A 448 -34.16 -31.80 -15.14
CA ILE A 448 -33.96 -31.60 -13.70
C ILE A 448 -33.78 -30.09 -13.45
N GLY A 449 -34.50 -29.56 -12.46
CA GLY A 449 -34.54 -28.14 -12.14
C GLY A 449 -35.66 -27.35 -12.81
N ASP A 450 -36.28 -27.86 -13.88
CA ASP A 450 -37.41 -27.16 -14.53
C ASP A 450 -38.62 -27.06 -13.57
N PRO A 451 -39.40 -25.96 -13.63
CA PRO A 451 -40.48 -25.72 -12.70
C PRO A 451 -41.75 -26.52 -13.00
N VAL A 452 -42.35 -27.06 -11.94
CA VAL A 452 -43.69 -27.66 -11.90
C VAL A 452 -44.58 -26.78 -11.02
N ILE A 453 -45.56 -26.15 -11.65
CA ILE A 453 -46.56 -25.31 -11.00
C ILE A 453 -47.79 -26.18 -10.70
N VAL A 454 -48.11 -26.40 -9.42
CA VAL A 454 -49.34 -27.09 -9.04
C VAL A 454 -50.22 -26.15 -8.24
N TYR A 455 -51.46 -25.96 -8.70
CA TYR A 455 -52.46 -25.17 -8.01
C TYR A 455 -53.80 -25.90 -8.01
N TYR A 456 -54.60 -25.66 -6.98
CA TYR A 456 -55.88 -26.34 -6.85
C TYR A 456 -56.90 -25.81 -7.85
N SER A 457 -57.20 -24.52 -7.82
CA SER A 457 -58.11 -23.83 -8.74
C SER A 457 -57.72 -22.36 -8.92
N LEU A 458 -58.41 -21.63 -9.80
CA LEU A 458 -58.15 -20.20 -9.99
C LEU A 458 -58.56 -19.32 -8.79
N ASP A 459 -59.60 -19.73 -8.05
CA ASP A 459 -60.15 -18.99 -6.92
C ASP A 459 -59.55 -19.42 -5.57
N ASP A 460 -59.11 -20.68 -5.49
CA ASP A 460 -58.41 -21.27 -4.35
C ASP A 460 -57.19 -22.02 -4.87
N VAL A 461 -56.04 -21.36 -4.82
CA VAL A 461 -54.77 -21.82 -5.38
C VAL A 461 -54.16 -22.96 -4.54
N THR A 462 -54.42 -22.97 -3.23
CA THR A 462 -53.84 -23.94 -2.29
C THR A 462 -54.71 -25.18 -2.16
N GLY A 463 -56.03 -25.01 -2.04
CA GLY A 463 -56.95 -26.14 -1.90
C GLY A 463 -56.70 -27.01 -0.66
N PRO A 464 -57.30 -28.22 -0.61
CA PRO A 464 -57.07 -29.17 0.46
C PRO A 464 -55.61 -29.64 0.47
N GLN A 465 -55.01 -29.68 1.66
CA GLN A 465 -53.65 -30.19 1.86
C GLN A 465 -53.69 -31.66 2.29
N PRO A 466 -52.70 -32.47 1.87
CA PRO A 466 -52.65 -33.88 2.25
C PRO A 466 -52.61 -34.04 3.77
N THR A 467 -53.39 -35.00 4.28
CA THR A 467 -53.40 -35.39 5.69
C THR A 467 -52.63 -36.68 5.95
N GLN A 468 -52.34 -37.44 4.89
CA GLN A 468 -51.39 -38.54 4.89
C GLN A 468 -50.02 -38.06 4.40
N LYS A 469 -48.96 -38.77 4.80
CA LYS A 469 -47.66 -38.55 4.16
C LYS A 469 -47.71 -39.14 2.76
N ASN A 470 -47.44 -38.31 1.76
CA ASN A 470 -47.17 -38.78 0.42
C ASN A 470 -45.77 -39.44 0.44
N SER A 471 -45.71 -40.75 0.28
CA SER A 471 -44.48 -41.53 0.22
C SER A 471 -44.63 -42.57 -0.90
N LEU A 472 -43.62 -42.87 -1.71
CA LEU A 472 -43.71 -43.78 -2.87
C LEU A 472 -42.87 -45.06 -2.75
#